data_AF-A0A922HQ25-F1
#
_entry.id   AF-A0A922HQ25-F1
#
_cell.length_a   1.000
_cell.length_b   1.000
_cell.length_c   1.000
_cell.angle_alpha   90.00
_cell.angle_beta   90.00
_cell.angle_gamma   90.00
#
_symmetry.space_group_name_H-M   'P 1'
#
loop_
_entity.id
_entity.type
_entity.pdbx_description
1 polymer ?
#
loop_
_entity_poly.entity_id
_entity_poly.type
_entity_poly.pdbx_seq_one_letter_code
_entity_poly.pdbx_strand_id
1 'polypeptide(L)'
;MKTTTKSCCDAAYGMKAFFRMLDEDPVKILLFGGACPSVTDPIAKTSKFFHLIQLSYADTFTATTANFFRIVPSEGSFNPVGTIYQNLPRYSLPHSKLLTDLDNAEIEIVASQSIADELKPEMYLQDLKAKDVRIIVGI
;
A
#
# COMPACT_ATOMS: atom_id res chain seq x y z
N MET A 1 3.18 -31.67 9.40
CA MET A 1 2.00 -31.78 8.53
C MET A 1 1.45 -30.38 8.30
N LYS A 2 1.13 -29.97 7.06
CA LYS A 2 0.56 -28.63 6.79
C LYS A 2 -0.95 -28.69 7.04
N THR A 3 -1.45 -27.98 8.04
CA THR A 3 -2.89 -27.88 8.32
C THR A 3 -3.47 -26.72 7.50
N THR A 4 -4.31 -27.03 6.52
CA THR A 4 -4.99 -26.03 5.67
C THR A 4 -6.41 -25.81 6.18
N THR A 5 -6.81 -24.56 6.42
CA THR A 5 -8.13 -24.18 6.92
C THR A 5 -8.86 -23.24 5.96
N LYS A 6 -10.17 -23.40 5.82
CA LYS A 6 -11.04 -22.51 5.04
C LYS A 6 -11.71 -21.50 5.97
N SER A 7 -11.59 -20.20 5.67
CA SER A 7 -12.27 -19.13 6.41
C SER A 7 -13.61 -18.70 5.80
N CYS A 8 -13.87 -19.04 4.53
CA CYS A 8 -15.05 -18.60 3.77
C CYS A 8 -15.28 -17.08 3.80
N CYS A 9 -14.22 -16.29 4.01
CA CYS A 9 -14.27 -14.83 4.20
C CYS A 9 -15.23 -14.35 5.31
N ASP A 10 -15.51 -15.23 6.27
CA ASP A 10 -16.31 -14.95 7.45
C ASP A 10 -15.44 -14.97 8.70
N ALA A 11 -15.54 -13.92 9.51
CA ALA A 11 -14.69 -13.74 10.69
C ALA A 11 -14.92 -14.83 11.74
N ALA A 12 -16.15 -15.31 11.94
CA ALA A 12 -16.46 -16.34 12.91
C ALA A 12 -15.88 -17.69 12.48
N TYR A 13 -16.03 -18.07 11.21
CA TYR A 13 -15.41 -19.28 10.66
C TYR A 13 -13.89 -19.21 10.71
N GLY A 14 -13.31 -18.06 10.34
CA GLY A 14 -11.87 -17.82 10.38
C GLY A 14 -11.29 -17.93 11.79
N MET A 15 -11.88 -17.24 12.78
CA MET A 15 -11.40 -17.28 14.16
C MET A 15 -11.57 -18.67 14.80
N LYS A 16 -12.68 -19.38 14.52
CA LYS A 16 -12.87 -20.76 14.98
C LYS A 16 -11.77 -21.68 14.43
N ALA A 17 -11.47 -21.58 13.14
CA ALA A 17 -10.43 -22.38 12.51
C ALA A 17 -9.04 -22.03 13.06
N PHE A 18 -8.77 -20.74 13.30
CA PHE A 18 -7.53 -20.26 13.88
C PHE A 18 -7.30 -20.82 15.29
N PHE A 19 -8.27 -20.69 16.20
CA PHE A 19 -8.14 -21.23 17.56
C PHE A 19 -7.99 -22.75 17.59
N ARG A 20 -8.72 -23.47 16.72
CA ARG A 20 -8.54 -24.92 16.61
C ARG A 20 -7.12 -25.29 16.18
N MET A 21 -6.55 -24.54 15.24
CA MET A 21 -5.18 -24.79 14.78
C MET A 21 -4.11 -24.46 15.85
N LEU A 22 -4.39 -23.53 16.77
CA LEU A 22 -3.52 -23.24 17.92
C LEU A 22 -3.55 -24.36 18.97
N ASP A 23 -4.70 -24.99 19.14
CA ASP A 23 -4.93 -26.09 20.08
C ASP A 23 -4.36 -27.43 19.58
N GLU A 24 -4.22 -27.58 18.26
CA GLU A 24 -3.67 -28.78 17.64
C GLU A 24 -2.14 -28.76 17.56
N ASP A 25 -1.50 -29.86 17.96
CA ASP A 25 -0.08 -30.10 17.66
C ASP A 25 0.17 -30.28 16.15
N PRO A 26 1.37 -29.92 15.65
CA PRO A 26 2.49 -29.30 16.36
C PRO A 26 2.28 -27.80 16.58
N VAL A 27 2.97 -27.21 17.56
CA VAL A 27 2.98 -25.75 17.78
C VAL A 27 3.32 -25.02 16.48
N LYS A 28 2.47 -24.07 16.10
CA LYS A 28 2.66 -23.24 14.90
C LYS A 28 3.58 -22.06 15.26
N ILE A 29 4.42 -21.64 14.33
CA ILE A 29 5.32 -20.47 14.48
C ILE A 29 5.05 -19.37 13.45
N LEU A 30 4.41 -19.74 12.33
CA LEU A 30 4.13 -18.86 11.21
C LEU A 30 2.72 -19.16 10.67
N LEU A 31 1.97 -18.10 10.42
CA LEU A 31 0.72 -18.13 9.67
C LEU A 31 0.98 -17.66 8.25
N PHE A 32 0.61 -18.46 7.27
CA PHE A 32 0.72 -18.09 5.86
C PHE A 32 -0.66 -18.12 5.23
N GLY A 33 -1.08 -17.00 4.63
CA GLY A 33 -2.40 -16.86 4.03
C GLY A 33 -3.10 -15.56 4.41
N GLY A 34 -4.42 -15.53 4.19
CA GLY A 34 -5.23 -14.34 4.42
C GLY A 34 -5.40 -13.53 3.13
N ALA A 35 -6.63 -13.49 2.65
CA ALA A 35 -7.04 -12.77 1.44
C ALA A 35 -8.21 -11.81 1.68
N CYS A 36 -9.00 -12.06 2.73
CA CYS A 36 -10.19 -11.28 3.06
C CYS A 36 -9.91 -10.46 4.31
N PRO A 37 -9.85 -9.11 4.23
CA PRO A 37 -9.51 -8.24 5.37
C PRO A 37 -10.38 -8.48 6.61
N SER A 38 -11.67 -8.77 6.40
CA SER A 38 -12.64 -9.11 7.46
C SER A 38 -12.21 -10.29 8.35
N VAL A 39 -11.36 -11.18 7.83
CA VAL A 39 -10.82 -12.34 8.55
C VAL A 39 -9.36 -12.12 8.93
N THR A 40 -8.56 -11.58 8.01
CA THR A 40 -7.12 -11.40 8.22
C THR A 40 -6.83 -10.46 9.39
N ASP A 41 -7.56 -9.33 9.50
CA ASP A 41 -7.34 -8.31 10.52
C ASP A 41 -7.54 -8.82 11.97
N PRO A 42 -8.67 -9.45 12.33
CA PRO A 42 -8.84 -9.99 13.68
C PRO A 42 -7.82 -11.11 13.98
N ILE A 43 -7.47 -11.94 13.00
CA ILE A 43 -6.42 -12.96 13.18
C ILE A 43 -5.06 -12.31 13.41
N ALA A 44 -4.67 -11.29 12.64
CA ALA A 44 -3.40 -10.57 12.80
C ALA A 44 -3.29 -9.89 14.17
N LYS A 45 -4.39 -9.27 14.62
CA LYS A 45 -4.50 -8.67 15.96
C LYS A 45 -4.40 -9.68 17.08
N THR A 46 -4.87 -10.91 16.86
CA THR A 46 -4.86 -11.97 17.87
C THR A 46 -3.54 -12.74 17.87
N SER A 47 -2.95 -12.99 16.69
CA SER A 47 -1.77 -13.81 16.49
C SER A 47 -0.53 -13.27 17.21
N LYS A 48 -0.47 -11.95 17.45
CA LYS A 48 0.59 -11.31 18.25
C LYS A 48 0.67 -11.85 19.69
N PHE A 49 -0.46 -12.22 20.28
CA PHE A 49 -0.51 -12.75 21.65
C PHE A 49 0.01 -14.19 21.74
N PHE A 50 0.10 -14.87 20.60
CA PHE A 50 0.64 -16.22 20.47
C PHE A 50 2.07 -16.22 19.89
N HIS A 51 2.72 -15.05 19.82
CA HIS A 51 4.06 -14.87 19.22
C HIS A 51 4.18 -15.43 17.79
N LEU A 52 3.10 -15.35 17.02
CA LEU A 52 3.06 -15.81 15.65
C LEU A 52 3.37 -14.68 14.67
N ILE A 53 4.20 -14.98 13.68
CA ILE A 53 4.38 -14.12 12.50
C ILE A 53 3.29 -14.48 11.48
N GLN A 54 2.70 -13.49 10.83
CA GLN A 54 1.71 -13.70 9.77
C GLN A 54 2.18 -13.10 8.45
N LEU A 55 2.13 -13.90 7.37
CA LEU A 55 2.48 -13.49 6.01
C LEU A 55 1.28 -13.66 5.08
N SER A 56 0.75 -12.55 4.56
CA SER A 56 -0.35 -12.53 3.60
C SER A 56 0.12 -12.46 2.14
N TYR A 57 -0.59 -13.17 1.26
CA TYR A 57 -0.36 -13.19 -0.19
C TYR A 57 -1.37 -12.38 -1.00
N ALA A 58 -2.43 -11.86 -0.40
CA ALA A 58 -3.52 -11.21 -1.14
C ALA A 58 -4.22 -10.08 -0.39
N ASP A 59 -3.89 -9.84 0.89
CA ASP A 59 -4.50 -8.75 1.64
C ASP A 59 -3.85 -7.41 1.32
N THR A 60 -4.60 -6.59 0.58
CA THR A 60 -4.19 -5.24 0.18
C THR A 60 -4.60 -4.17 1.21
N PHE A 61 -5.40 -4.54 2.21
CA PHE A 61 -5.78 -3.67 3.32
C PHE A 61 -4.70 -3.64 4.39
N THR A 62 -4.52 -2.51 5.06
CA THR A 62 -3.43 -2.29 6.01
C THR A 62 -3.79 -2.82 7.40
N ALA A 63 -3.49 -4.09 7.68
CA ALA A 63 -3.46 -4.57 9.07
C ALA A 63 -2.24 -3.96 9.80
N THR A 64 -2.47 -3.22 10.89
CA THR A 64 -1.47 -2.33 11.55
C THR A 64 -0.63 -3.00 12.65
N THR A 65 -0.44 -4.31 12.59
CA THR A 65 0.22 -5.08 13.65
C THR A 65 1.67 -5.41 13.29
N ALA A 66 2.60 -5.25 14.24
CA ALA A 66 4.05 -5.44 14.02
C ALA A 66 4.46 -6.86 13.58
N ASN A 67 3.62 -7.87 13.81
CA ASN A 67 3.86 -9.26 13.43
C ASN A 67 3.21 -9.65 12.09
N PHE A 68 2.60 -8.70 11.37
CA PHE A 68 1.94 -8.92 10.08
C PHE A 68 2.79 -8.37 8.93
N PHE A 69 3.04 -9.23 7.95
CA PHE A 69 3.77 -8.94 6.73
C PHE A 69 2.92 -9.35 5.52
N ARG A 70 3.17 -8.73 4.37
CA ARG A 70 2.50 -9.08 3.11
C ARG A 70 3.45 -8.94 1.94
N ILE A 71 3.20 -9.70 0.88
CA ILE A 71 3.96 -9.61 -0.37
C ILE A 71 3.27 -8.73 -1.43
N VAL A 72 1.98 -8.41 -1.24
CA VAL A 72 1.21 -7.57 -2.17
C VAL A 72 1.27 -6.11 -1.73
N PRO A 73 1.41 -5.15 -2.68
CA PRO A 73 1.26 -3.74 -2.38
C PRO A 73 -0.08 -3.42 -1.71
N SER A 74 -0.15 -2.32 -0.95
CA SER A 74 -1.45 -1.84 -0.46
C SER A 74 -2.30 -1.30 -1.60
N GLU A 75 -3.61 -1.23 -1.38
CA GLU A 75 -4.51 -0.38 -2.19
C GLU A 75 -3.99 1.08 -2.26
N GLY A 76 -3.43 1.61 -1.18
CA GLY A 76 -2.79 2.94 -1.16
C GLY A 76 -1.38 3.00 -1.78
N SER A 77 -0.95 1.95 -2.51
CA SER A 77 0.36 1.90 -3.18
C SER A 77 0.27 2.05 -4.69
N PHE A 78 -0.86 2.52 -5.23
CA PHE A 78 -0.86 3.14 -6.56
C PHE A 78 0.12 4.30 -6.52
N ASN A 79 1.23 4.20 -7.27
CA ASN A 79 2.30 5.19 -7.24
C ASN A 79 1.73 6.50 -7.77
N PRO A 80 1.53 7.49 -6.89
CA PRO A 80 0.84 8.67 -7.31
C PRO A 80 1.90 9.61 -7.91
N VAL A 81 1.58 10.23 -9.05
CA VAL A 81 2.57 10.87 -9.91
C VAL A 81 2.78 12.31 -9.44
N GLY A 82 4.04 12.75 -9.37
CA GLY A 82 4.37 14.16 -9.27
C GLY A 82 4.80 14.69 -10.62
N THR A 83 4.43 15.92 -10.91
CA THR A 83 4.87 16.60 -12.13
C THR A 83 5.69 17.84 -11.78
N ILE A 84 6.69 18.13 -12.60
CA ILE A 84 7.49 19.35 -12.49
C ILE A 84 7.65 19.95 -13.88
N TYR A 85 7.47 21.27 -14.01
CA TYR A 85 7.58 21.93 -15.31
C TYR A 85 8.25 23.30 -15.23
N GLN A 86 8.95 23.71 -16.28
CA GLN A 86 9.45 25.08 -16.36
C GLN A 86 8.34 26.06 -16.71
N ASN A 87 8.26 27.20 -16.03
CA ASN A 87 7.23 28.22 -16.25
C ASN A 87 7.49 29.07 -17.52
N LEU A 88 7.63 28.40 -18.66
CA LEU A 88 7.71 29.01 -19.98
C LEU A 88 6.56 28.49 -20.84
N PRO A 89 5.98 29.31 -21.74
CA PRO A 89 4.84 28.90 -22.56
C PRO A 89 5.04 27.60 -23.35
N ARG A 90 6.30 27.30 -23.71
CA ARG A 90 6.71 26.08 -24.42
C ARG A 90 6.45 24.80 -23.61
N TYR A 91 6.57 24.87 -22.28
CA TYR A 91 6.49 23.73 -21.37
C TYR A 91 5.14 23.67 -20.66
N SER A 92 4.52 24.83 -20.40
CA SER A 92 3.19 24.92 -19.75
C SER A 92 2.06 24.28 -20.58
N LEU A 93 2.12 24.40 -21.92
CA LEU A 93 1.08 23.83 -22.80
C LEU A 93 1.13 22.29 -22.84
N PRO A 94 2.28 21.65 -23.11
CA PRO A 94 2.40 20.19 -22.98
C PRO A 94 2.10 19.68 -21.57
N HIS A 95 2.50 20.42 -20.53
CA HIS A 95 2.22 20.06 -19.14
C HIS A 95 0.72 20.05 -18.84
N SER A 96 -0.01 21.07 -19.28
CA SER A 96 -1.47 21.11 -19.13
C SER A 96 -2.15 19.93 -19.83
N LYS A 97 -1.67 19.55 -21.03
CA LYS A 97 -2.16 18.36 -21.73
C LYS A 97 -1.84 17.07 -20.96
N LEU A 98 -0.63 16.95 -20.42
CA LEU A 98 -0.24 15.80 -19.59
C LEU A 98 -1.16 15.63 -18.38
N LEU A 99 -1.51 16.73 -17.69
CA LEU A 99 -2.44 16.66 -16.55
C LEU A 99 -3.80 16.08 -16.98
N THR A 100 -4.34 16.52 -18.12
CA THR A 100 -5.59 16.00 -18.68
C THR A 100 -5.48 14.52 -19.07
N ASP A 101 -4.37 14.13 -19.70
CA ASP A 101 -4.14 12.74 -20.12
C ASP A 101 -4.02 11.80 -18.91
N LEU A 102 -3.41 12.26 -17.82
CA LEU A 102 -3.30 11.52 -16.55
C LEU A 102 -4.66 11.40 -15.83
N ASP A 103 -5.45 12.48 -15.81
CA ASP A 103 -6.80 12.49 -15.23
C ASP A 103 -7.73 11.52 -15.99
N ASN A 104 -7.68 11.53 -17.33
CA ASN A 104 -8.41 10.58 -18.18
C ASN A 104 -7.98 9.11 -17.98
N ALA A 105 -6.75 8.88 -17.53
CA ALA A 105 -6.22 7.56 -17.23
C ALA A 105 -6.48 7.13 -15.78
N GLU A 106 -7.24 7.92 -15.01
CA GLU A 106 -7.52 7.71 -13.58
C GLU A 106 -6.24 7.63 -12.72
N ILE A 107 -5.19 8.36 -13.12
CA ILE A 107 -3.92 8.44 -12.38
C ILE A 107 -3.94 9.67 -11.48
N GLU A 108 -3.80 9.43 -10.17
CA GLU A 108 -3.74 10.51 -9.19
C GLU A 108 -2.42 11.31 -9.28
N ILE A 109 -2.56 12.63 -9.30
CA ILE A 109 -1.44 13.59 -9.32
C ILE A 109 -1.32 14.23 -7.93
N VAL A 110 -0.32 13.87 -7.14
CA VAL A 110 -0.20 14.34 -5.73
C VAL A 110 0.42 15.73 -5.62
N ALA A 111 1.24 16.08 -6.60
CA ALA A 111 2.00 17.31 -6.58
C ALA A 111 2.32 17.75 -8.01
N SER A 112 2.18 19.03 -8.25
CA SER A 112 2.57 19.69 -9.50
C SER A 112 3.35 20.93 -9.12
N GLN A 113 4.59 21.04 -9.58
CA GLN A 113 5.50 22.12 -9.22
C GLN A 113 5.97 22.86 -10.46
N SER A 114 5.93 24.20 -10.41
CA SER A 114 6.47 25.04 -11.48
C SER A 114 7.85 25.56 -11.06
N ILE A 115 8.84 25.42 -11.94
CA ILE A 115 10.17 25.96 -11.77
C ILE A 115 10.21 27.34 -12.45
N ALA A 116 10.52 28.36 -11.66
CA ALA A 116 10.95 29.67 -12.14
C ALA A 116 12.45 29.88 -11.82
N ASP A 117 13.14 30.68 -12.62
CA ASP A 117 14.59 30.90 -12.47
C ASP A 117 14.98 31.64 -11.16
N GLU A 118 14.00 32.19 -10.45
CA GLU A 118 14.22 33.07 -9.30
C GLU A 118 14.39 32.31 -7.95
N LEU A 119 13.95 31.05 -7.86
CA LEU A 119 14.06 30.27 -6.62
C LEU A 119 15.11 29.17 -6.72
N LYS A 120 15.65 28.83 -5.56
CA LYS A 120 16.57 27.71 -5.38
C LYS A 120 15.92 26.38 -5.78
N PRO A 121 16.59 25.52 -6.58
CA PRO A 121 16.05 24.23 -7.03
C PRO A 121 15.53 23.35 -5.90
N GLU A 122 16.14 23.45 -4.72
CA GLU A 122 15.79 22.65 -3.54
C GLU A 122 14.37 22.96 -3.03
N MET A 123 13.85 24.18 -3.24
CA MET A 123 12.51 24.56 -2.76
C MET A 123 11.40 23.84 -3.54
N TYR A 124 11.59 23.63 -4.84
CA TYR A 124 10.61 22.92 -5.68
C TYR A 124 10.53 21.42 -5.36
N LEU A 125 11.63 20.85 -4.88
CA LEU A 125 11.73 19.44 -4.54
C LEU A 125 11.21 19.11 -3.12
N GLN A 126 11.04 20.12 -2.26
CA GLN A 126 10.59 19.90 -0.88
C GLN A 126 9.15 19.36 -0.82
N ASP A 127 8.22 19.88 -1.61
CA ASP A 127 6.83 19.40 -1.62
C ASP A 127 6.75 17.96 -2.18
N LEU A 128 7.47 17.69 -3.27
CA LEU A 128 7.55 16.35 -3.87
C LEU A 128 8.13 15.33 -2.87
N LYS A 129 9.17 15.72 -2.14
CA LYS A 129 9.80 14.89 -1.10
C LYS A 129 8.88 14.70 0.12
N ALA A 130 8.19 15.75 0.57
CA ALA A 130 7.28 15.67 1.71
C ALA A 130 6.11 14.72 1.46
N LYS A 131 5.67 14.62 0.20
CA LYS A 131 4.58 13.74 -0.25
C LYS A 131 5.02 12.33 -0.65
N ASP A 132 6.29 11.96 -0.42
CA ASP A 132 6.90 10.67 -0.83
C ASP A 132 6.61 10.32 -2.30
N VAL A 133 6.66 11.31 -3.21
CA VAL A 133 6.45 11.06 -4.64
C VAL A 133 7.60 10.22 -5.18
N ARG A 134 7.27 9.07 -5.79
CA ARG A 134 8.27 8.14 -6.35
C ARG A 134 8.38 8.17 -7.86
N ILE A 135 7.38 8.71 -8.55
CA ILE A 135 7.36 8.86 -10.01
C ILE A 135 7.24 10.34 -10.31
N ILE A 136 8.28 10.93 -10.90
CA ILE A 136 8.35 12.35 -11.24
C ILE A 136 8.43 12.49 -12.76
N VAL A 137 7.50 13.24 -13.34
CA VAL A 137 7.49 13.59 -14.78
C VAL A 137 7.90 15.04 -14.94
N GLY A 138 9.04 15.27 -15.60
CA GLY A 138 9.60 16.60 -15.86
C GLY A 138 9.34 17.08 -17.28
N ILE A 139 8.90 18.34 -17.44
CA ILE A 139 8.66 19.01 -18.74
C ILE A 139 9.40 20.34 -18.84
#